data_AF-A0A161PT41-F1
#
_entry.id   AF-A0A161PT41-F1
#
_cell.length_a   1.000
_cell.length_b   1.000
_cell.length_c   1.000
_cell.angle_alpha   90.00
_cell.angle_beta   90.00
_cell.angle_gamma   90.00
#
_symmetry.space_group_name_H-M   'P 1'
#
loop_
_entity.id
_entity.type
_entity.pdbx_description
1 polymer ?
#
loop_
_entity_poly.entity_id
_entity_poly.type
_entity_poly.pdbx_seq_one_letter_code
_entity_poly.pdbx_strand_id
1 'polypeptide(L)'
;MKLSLFLLILLLSPLKSFSEDGHYDGPVQWNEFRKHVLEEEKAQELKGLSYMISGAVAAVGGTVGYFHSEEIFSQTLFAITSNVGLAAIGVGASYYWAGSETSSFYYALEGSSLSLAQKNEVLQRYLLKQNELRENRRWIRVATHALIAAVNIYSASQSEDEDMRGLFYFLGGANAVLAISYSF
;
A
#
# COMPACT_ATOMS: atom_id res chain seq x y z
N MET A 1 7.18 13.59 -27.41
CA MET A 1 5.91 13.95 -26.72
C MET A 1 4.93 12.81 -26.45
N LYS A 2 5.12 11.56 -26.92
CA LYS A 2 4.19 10.44 -26.64
C LYS A 2 4.56 9.56 -25.43
N LEU A 3 5.84 9.57 -25.00
CA LEU A 3 6.34 8.78 -23.87
C LEU A 3 5.88 9.34 -22.50
N SER A 4 5.73 10.67 -22.39
CA SER A 4 5.34 11.36 -21.15
C SER A 4 3.91 11.06 -20.70
N LEU A 5 2.99 10.76 -21.63
CA LEU A 5 1.61 10.46 -21.29
C LEU A 5 1.45 9.01 -20.79
N PHE A 6 2.27 8.09 -21.27
CA PHE A 6 2.24 6.67 -20.88
C PHE A 6 2.80 6.45 -19.47
N LEU A 7 3.85 7.19 -19.10
CA LEU A 7 4.39 7.24 -17.73
C LEU A 7 3.41 7.86 -16.73
N LEU A 8 2.65 8.88 -17.14
CA LEU A 8 1.61 9.49 -16.30
C LEU A 8 0.45 8.52 -16.01
N ILE A 9 0.07 7.70 -17.00
CA ILE A 9 -1.00 6.69 -16.87
C ILE A 9 -0.54 5.50 -15.99
N LEU A 10 0.73 5.11 -16.08
CA LEU A 10 1.32 4.08 -15.21
C LEU A 10 1.44 4.52 -13.74
N LEU A 11 1.74 5.81 -13.48
CA LEU A 11 1.80 6.37 -12.13
C LEU A 11 0.42 6.54 -11.46
N LEU A 12 -0.67 6.63 -12.24
CA LEU A 12 -2.03 6.73 -11.73
C LEU A 12 -2.65 5.37 -11.34
N SER A 13 -2.00 4.26 -11.66
CA SER A 13 -2.64 2.93 -11.65
C SER A 13 -2.42 2.04 -10.41
N PRO A 14 -1.75 2.45 -9.31
CA PRO A 14 -1.89 1.70 -8.04
C PRO A 14 -2.42 2.53 -6.86
N LEU A 15 -2.85 3.79 -7.04
CA LEU A 15 -3.37 4.61 -5.93
C LEU A 15 -4.60 3.99 -5.24
N LYS A 16 -5.44 3.25 -5.99
CA LYS A 16 -6.57 2.50 -5.40
C LYS A 16 -6.16 1.24 -4.64
N SER A 17 -4.97 0.69 -4.89
CA SER A 17 -4.56 -0.59 -4.30
C SER A 17 -4.01 -0.46 -2.87
N PHE A 18 -3.66 0.77 -2.46
CA PHE A 18 -3.03 1.06 -1.16
C PHE A 18 -4.00 1.39 -0.03
N SER A 19 -5.32 1.36 -0.29
CA SER A 19 -6.35 1.85 0.64
C SER A 19 -7.30 0.79 1.21
N GLU A 20 -7.47 -0.35 0.54
CA GLU A 20 -8.34 -1.42 1.05
C GLU A 20 -7.48 -2.53 1.65
N ASP A 21 -7.00 -2.26 2.86
CA ASP A 21 -6.80 -3.34 3.83
C ASP A 21 -8.19 -3.92 4.10
N GLY A 22 -8.37 -5.25 3.99
CA GLY A 22 -9.65 -5.97 4.08
C GLY A 22 -10.34 -5.72 5.42
N HIS A 23 -11.04 -4.60 5.52
CA HIS A 23 -11.65 -4.14 6.74
C HIS A 23 -13.10 -4.62 6.79
N TYR A 24 -13.49 -5.11 7.96
CA TYR A 24 -14.87 -5.46 8.24
C TYR A 24 -15.69 -4.23 8.63
N ASP A 25 -16.45 -3.68 7.67
CA ASP A 25 -17.43 -2.60 7.87
C ASP A 25 -18.86 -3.13 8.20
N GLY A 26 -19.01 -4.44 8.40
CA GLY A 26 -20.30 -5.08 8.63
C GLY A 26 -20.86 -4.93 10.06
N PRO A 27 -22.08 -5.44 10.32
CA PRO A 27 -22.69 -5.38 11.65
C PRO A 27 -21.87 -6.17 12.68
N VAL A 28 -21.95 -5.81 13.96
CA VAL A 28 -21.25 -6.53 15.04
C VAL A 28 -21.91 -7.90 15.29
N GLN A 29 -21.66 -8.84 14.38
CA GLN A 29 -22.22 -10.19 14.38
C GLN A 29 -21.14 -11.18 13.96
N TRP A 30 -20.86 -12.14 14.84
CA TRP A 30 -19.80 -13.12 14.67
C TRP A 30 -19.92 -13.91 13.36
N ASN A 31 -21.14 -14.31 12.97
CA ASN A 31 -21.34 -15.10 11.76
C ASN A 31 -21.03 -14.32 10.48
N GLU A 32 -21.39 -13.03 10.43
CA GLU A 32 -21.08 -12.16 9.30
C GLU A 32 -19.59 -11.84 9.25
N PHE A 33 -18.97 -11.57 10.41
CA PHE A 33 -17.52 -11.40 10.53
C PHE A 33 -16.76 -12.64 10.07
N ARG A 34 -17.17 -13.83 10.52
CA ARG A 34 -16.59 -15.12 10.10
C ARG A 34 -16.62 -15.28 8.59
N LYS A 35 -17.77 -15.01 7.96
CA LYS A 35 -17.91 -15.11 6.51
C LYS A 35 -16.94 -14.16 5.81
N HIS A 36 -16.86 -12.91 6.27
CA HIS A 36 -15.93 -11.93 5.73
C HIS A 36 -14.48 -12.38 5.83
N VAL A 37 -14.02 -12.88 6.98
CA VAL A 37 -12.62 -13.32 7.14
C VAL A 37 -12.28 -14.48 6.20
N LEU A 38 -13.17 -15.46 6.03
CA LEU A 38 -12.94 -16.59 5.13
C LEU A 38 -12.91 -16.16 3.64
N GLU A 39 -13.66 -15.13 3.27
CA GLU A 39 -13.61 -14.52 1.93
C GLU A 39 -12.33 -13.70 1.76
N GLU A 40 -11.94 -12.96 2.79
CA GLU A 40 -10.73 -12.14 2.83
C GLU A 40 -9.47 -12.99 2.70
N GLU A 41 -9.37 -14.13 3.40
CA GLU A 41 -8.22 -15.05 3.31
C GLU A 41 -7.97 -15.49 1.86
N LYS A 42 -9.02 -15.92 1.15
CA LYS A 42 -8.91 -16.30 -0.27
C LYS A 42 -8.52 -15.12 -1.16
N ALA A 43 -9.07 -13.95 -0.89
CA ALA A 43 -8.75 -12.74 -1.63
C ALA A 43 -7.27 -12.33 -1.40
N GLN A 44 -6.77 -12.47 -0.18
CA GLN A 44 -5.38 -12.20 0.19
C GLN A 44 -4.41 -13.18 -0.48
N GLU A 45 -4.74 -14.47 -0.58
CA GLU A 45 -3.92 -15.43 -1.32
C GLU A 45 -3.77 -15.03 -2.80
N LEU A 46 -4.90 -14.70 -3.45
CA LEU A 46 -4.89 -14.27 -4.85
C LEU A 46 -4.15 -12.93 -5.03
N LYS A 47 -4.36 -11.98 -4.11
CA LYS A 47 -3.64 -10.69 -4.09
C LYS A 47 -2.15 -10.93 -3.92
N GLY A 48 -1.75 -11.76 -2.96
CA GLY A 48 -0.37 -12.11 -2.67
C GLY A 48 0.34 -12.71 -3.88
N LEU A 49 -0.29 -13.68 -4.54
CA LEU A 49 0.24 -14.26 -5.78
C LEU A 49 0.39 -13.22 -6.89
N SER A 50 -0.61 -12.35 -7.06
CA SER A 50 -0.58 -11.28 -8.06
C SER A 50 0.57 -10.29 -7.83
N TYR A 51 0.81 -9.91 -6.57
CA TYR A 51 1.93 -9.06 -6.16
C TYR A 51 3.28 -9.74 -6.40
N MET A 52 3.41 -11.03 -6.08
CA MET A 52 4.64 -11.79 -6.33
C MET A 52 4.96 -11.89 -7.82
N ILE A 53 3.99 -12.21 -8.67
CA ILE A 53 4.19 -12.34 -10.12
C ILE A 53 4.55 -10.98 -10.74
N SER A 54 3.74 -9.95 -10.46
CA SER A 54 4.01 -8.60 -10.99
C SER A 54 5.31 -8.01 -10.45
N GLY A 55 5.62 -8.25 -9.17
CA GLY A 55 6.89 -7.88 -8.55
C GLY A 55 8.09 -8.56 -9.19
N ALA A 56 8.00 -9.85 -9.52
CA ALA A 56 9.05 -10.58 -10.23
C ALA A 56 9.30 -10.00 -11.63
N VAL A 57 8.23 -9.70 -12.38
CA VAL A 57 8.35 -9.04 -13.69
C VAL A 57 9.02 -7.67 -13.56
N ALA A 58 8.64 -6.86 -12.58
CA ALA A 58 9.25 -5.55 -12.34
C ALA A 58 10.72 -5.66 -11.88
N ALA A 59 11.05 -6.63 -11.03
CA ALA A 59 12.42 -6.89 -10.58
C ALA A 59 13.35 -7.26 -11.73
N VAL A 60 12.95 -8.24 -12.56
CA VAL A 60 13.72 -8.69 -13.72
C VAL A 60 13.78 -7.59 -14.79
N GLY A 61 12.64 -7.01 -15.14
CA GLY A 61 12.56 -5.95 -16.15
C GLY A 61 13.34 -4.70 -15.76
N GLY A 62 13.26 -4.29 -14.49
CA GLY A 62 14.06 -3.19 -13.94
C GLY A 62 15.55 -3.49 -14.01
N THR A 63 15.97 -4.70 -13.65
CA THR A 63 17.39 -5.08 -13.70
C THR A 63 17.91 -5.11 -15.14
N VAL A 64 17.17 -5.70 -16.08
CA VAL A 64 17.56 -5.74 -17.50
C VAL A 64 17.60 -4.32 -18.09
N GLY A 65 16.60 -3.50 -17.80
CA GLY A 65 16.53 -2.12 -18.27
C GLY A 65 17.66 -1.25 -17.75
N TYR A 66 18.08 -1.46 -16.49
CA TYR A 66 19.22 -0.76 -15.91
C TYR A 66 20.49 -0.98 -16.74
N PHE A 67 20.84 -2.23 -17.05
CA PHE A 67 22.05 -2.57 -17.80
C PHE A 67 22.00 -2.20 -19.28
N HIS A 68 20.81 -1.95 -19.85
CA HIS A 68 20.62 -1.54 -21.25
C HIS A 68 20.39 -0.04 -21.42
N SER A 69 20.39 0.74 -20.33
CA SER A 69 20.20 2.19 -20.39
C SER A 69 21.53 2.92 -20.41
N GLU A 70 21.66 3.91 -21.29
CA GLU A 70 22.87 4.74 -21.39
C GLU A 70 22.80 6.00 -20.52
N GLU A 71 21.60 6.50 -20.25
CA GLU A 71 21.37 7.73 -19.47
C GLU A 71 21.17 7.44 -17.97
N ILE A 72 21.79 8.27 -17.11
CA ILE A 72 21.74 8.15 -15.64
C ILE A 72 20.31 8.20 -15.11
N PHE A 73 19.46 9.05 -15.70
CA PHE A 73 18.04 9.14 -15.31
C PHE A 73 17.31 7.81 -15.56
N SER A 74 17.47 7.24 -16.75
CA SER A 74 16.85 5.97 -17.13
C SER A 74 17.36 4.82 -16.26
N GLN A 75 18.68 4.74 -16.02
CA GLN A 75 19.28 3.79 -15.10
C GLN A 75 18.66 3.91 -13.70
N THR A 76 18.55 5.12 -13.17
CA THR A 76 17.96 5.37 -11.85
C THR A 76 16.51 4.87 -11.78
N LEU A 77 15.70 5.17 -12.80
CA LEU A 77 14.30 4.72 -12.85
C LEU A 77 14.18 3.20 -12.88
N PHE A 78 15.04 2.53 -13.65
CA PHE A 78 15.08 1.06 -13.71
C PHE A 78 15.58 0.42 -12.41
N ALA A 79 16.54 1.04 -11.72
CA ALA A 79 16.98 0.61 -10.39
C ALA A 79 15.85 0.73 -9.35
N ILE A 80 15.09 1.83 -9.36
CA ILE A 80 13.91 2.00 -8.51
C ILE A 80 12.87 0.93 -8.83
N THR A 81 12.58 0.71 -10.11
CA THR A 81 11.62 -0.30 -10.57
C THR A 81 11.99 -1.70 -10.08
N SER A 82 13.28 -2.05 -10.13
CA SER A 82 13.77 -3.35 -9.65
C SER A 82 13.54 -3.53 -8.14
N ASN A 83 13.89 -2.51 -7.35
CA ASN A 83 13.68 -2.52 -5.90
C ASN A 83 12.21 -2.55 -5.51
N VAL A 84 11.35 -1.79 -6.21
CA VAL A 84 9.89 -1.84 -6.03
C VAL A 84 9.36 -3.25 -6.35
N GLY A 85 9.89 -3.91 -7.38
CA GLY A 85 9.54 -5.29 -7.71
C GLY A 85 9.89 -6.28 -6.59
N LEU A 86 11.09 -6.17 -6.02
CA LEU A 86 11.50 -7.00 -4.86
C LEU A 86 10.63 -6.72 -3.63
N ALA A 87 10.33 -5.46 -3.35
CA ALA A 87 9.43 -5.09 -2.26
C ALA A 87 8.01 -5.66 -2.48
N ALA A 88 7.49 -5.60 -3.71
CA ALA A 88 6.21 -6.18 -4.08
C ALA A 88 6.17 -7.70 -3.89
N ILE A 89 7.26 -8.42 -4.16
CA ILE A 89 7.38 -9.85 -3.84
C ILE A 89 7.28 -10.08 -2.33
N GLY A 90 8.01 -9.31 -1.51
CA GLY A 90 7.95 -9.42 -0.06
C GLY A 90 6.55 -9.15 0.50
N VAL A 91 5.89 -8.10 0.01
CA VAL A 91 4.50 -7.77 0.36
C VAL A 91 3.55 -8.88 -0.09
N GLY A 92 3.71 -9.40 -1.31
CA GLY A 92 2.90 -10.50 -1.82
C GLY A 92 3.04 -11.78 -1.00
N ALA A 93 4.27 -12.12 -0.60
CA ALA A 93 4.57 -13.23 0.29
C ALA A 93 3.90 -13.07 1.67
N SER A 94 3.88 -11.86 2.22
CA SER A 94 3.17 -11.61 3.50
C SER A 94 1.67 -11.84 3.39
N TYR A 95 1.02 -11.40 2.30
CA TYR A 95 -0.41 -11.68 2.09
C TYR A 95 -0.69 -13.17 1.91
N TYR A 96 0.20 -13.89 1.21
CA TYR A 96 -0.02 -15.30 0.89
C TYR A 96 0.19 -16.23 2.10
N TRP A 97 1.22 -15.99 2.93
CA TRP A 97 1.59 -16.91 4.01
C TRP A 97 1.29 -16.42 5.43
N ALA A 98 1.36 -15.11 5.69
CA ALA A 98 1.20 -14.60 7.06
C ALA A 98 -0.27 -14.28 7.40
N GLY A 99 -1.11 -14.02 6.40
CA GLY A 99 -2.51 -13.59 6.58
C GLY A 99 -2.62 -12.22 7.27
N SER A 100 -3.83 -11.85 7.69
CA SER A 100 -4.08 -10.59 8.40
C SER A 100 -4.14 -10.74 9.92
N GLU A 101 -4.00 -9.62 10.63
CA GLU A 101 -4.33 -9.55 12.05
C GLU A 101 -5.79 -9.99 12.32
N THR A 102 -6.69 -9.71 11.37
CA THR A 102 -8.08 -10.14 11.39
C THR A 102 -8.22 -11.66 11.38
N SER A 103 -7.45 -12.38 10.56
CA SER A 103 -7.47 -13.85 10.54
C SER A 103 -6.93 -14.45 11.83
N SER A 104 -5.88 -13.86 12.40
CA SER A 104 -5.35 -14.26 13.71
C SER A 104 -6.38 -14.08 14.85
N PHE A 105 -7.07 -12.94 14.87
CA PHE A 105 -8.17 -12.70 15.82
C PHE A 105 -9.32 -13.68 15.61
N TYR A 106 -9.72 -13.91 14.36
CA TYR A 106 -10.75 -14.88 14.02
C TYR A 106 -10.41 -16.28 14.51
N TYR A 107 -9.20 -16.77 14.23
CA TYR A 107 -8.74 -18.08 14.66
C TYR A 107 -8.80 -18.23 16.19
N ALA A 108 -8.33 -17.22 16.93
CA ALA A 108 -8.34 -17.23 18.39
C ALA A 108 -9.77 -17.28 18.96
N LEU A 109 -10.70 -16.50 18.38
CA LEU A 109 -12.06 -16.43 18.90
C LEU A 109 -12.93 -17.60 18.41
N GLU A 110 -12.72 -18.11 17.21
CA GLU A 110 -13.42 -19.30 16.67
C GLU A 110 -13.12 -20.54 17.51
N GLY A 111 -11.84 -20.78 17.83
CA GLY A 111 -11.39 -21.90 18.66
C GLY A 111 -11.69 -21.78 20.15
N SER A 112 -12.24 -20.65 20.60
CA SER A 112 -12.57 -20.44 22.02
C SER A 112 -13.88 -21.13 22.44
N SER A 113 -14.02 -21.39 23.75
CA SER A 113 -15.25 -21.90 24.37
C SER A 113 -16.30 -20.81 24.66
N LEU A 114 -16.09 -19.58 24.19
CA LEU A 114 -17.00 -18.46 24.41
C LEU A 114 -18.35 -18.72 23.71
N SER A 115 -19.43 -18.33 24.38
CA SER A 115 -20.76 -18.30 23.77
C SER A 115 -20.84 -17.26 22.64
N LEU A 116 -21.82 -17.40 21.74
CA LEU A 116 -22.00 -16.47 20.63
C LEU A 116 -22.17 -15.01 21.08
N ALA A 117 -22.88 -14.78 22.20
CA ALA A 117 -23.05 -13.45 22.77
C ALA A 117 -21.71 -12.85 23.24
N GLN A 118 -20.86 -13.65 23.90
CA GLN A 118 -19.53 -13.22 24.34
C GLN A 118 -18.61 -12.96 23.14
N LYS A 119 -18.67 -13.79 22.10
CA LYS A 119 -17.91 -13.56 20.85
C LYS A 119 -18.30 -12.22 20.22
N ASN A 120 -19.60 -11.90 20.16
CA ASN A 120 -20.07 -10.62 19.65
C ASN A 120 -19.59 -9.43 20.49
N GLU A 121 -19.56 -9.54 21.83
CA GLU A 121 -19.05 -8.48 22.70
C GLU A 121 -17.55 -8.23 22.46
N VAL A 122 -16.75 -9.30 22.38
CA VAL A 122 -15.30 -9.18 22.10
C VAL A 122 -15.08 -8.60 20.70
N LEU A 123 -15.84 -9.06 19.70
CA LEU A 123 -15.81 -8.51 18.34
C LEU A 123 -16.12 -7.01 18.34
N GLN A 124 -17.11 -6.55 19.11
CA GLN A 124 -17.44 -5.13 19.21
C GLN A 124 -16.23 -4.30 19.66
N ARG A 125 -15.56 -4.75 20.73
CA ARG A 125 -14.40 -4.04 21.29
C ARG A 125 -13.22 -4.06 20.32
N TYR A 126 -13.01 -5.18 19.64
CA TYR A 126 -11.99 -5.31 18.61
C TYR A 126 -12.24 -4.31 17.46
N LEU A 127 -13.46 -4.26 16.91
CA LEU A 127 -13.82 -3.36 15.81
C LEU A 127 -13.72 -1.88 16.22
N LEU A 128 -14.11 -1.54 17.45
CA LEU A 128 -13.92 -0.19 17.98
C LEU A 128 -12.44 0.20 18.01
N LYS A 129 -11.57 -0.70 18.49
CA LYS A 129 -10.13 -0.41 18.54
C LYS A 129 -9.52 -0.33 17.14
N GLN A 130 -9.93 -1.20 16.23
CA GLN A 130 -9.47 -1.17 14.84
C GLN A 130 -9.84 0.15 14.14
N ASN A 131 -11.05 0.66 14.37
CA ASN A 131 -11.46 1.95 13.83
C ASN A 131 -10.62 3.11 14.35
N GLU A 132 -10.33 3.14 15.66
CA GLU A 132 -9.43 4.15 16.26
C GLU A 132 -8.01 4.08 15.66
N LEU A 133 -7.45 2.87 15.54
CA LEU A 133 -6.12 2.67 14.95
C LEU A 133 -6.10 3.08 13.47
N ARG A 134 -7.16 2.80 12.72
CA ARG A 134 -7.31 3.17 11.31
C ARG A 134 -7.31 4.68 11.15
N GLU A 135 -8.09 5.40 11.96
CA GLU A 135 -8.13 6.87 11.92
C GLU A 135 -6.77 7.48 12.27
N ASN A 136 -6.09 6.95 13.30
CA ASN A 136 -4.75 7.40 13.67
C ASN A 136 -3.73 7.14 12.56
N ARG A 137 -3.71 5.94 11.96
CA ARG A 137 -2.81 5.61 10.84
C ARG A 137 -3.08 6.51 9.64
N ARG A 138 -4.36 6.79 9.34
CA ARG A 138 -4.76 7.71 8.26
C ARG A 138 -4.14 9.09 8.48
N TRP A 139 -4.31 9.68 9.66
CA TRP A 139 -3.74 10.99 9.96
C TRP A 139 -2.21 11.02 9.95
N ILE A 140 -1.57 9.96 10.44
CA ILE A 140 -0.10 9.83 10.37
C ILE A 140 0.36 9.82 8.90
N ARG A 141 -0.32 9.08 8.01
CA ARG A 141 0.00 9.06 6.57
C ARG A 141 -0.18 10.43 5.94
N VAL A 142 -1.31 11.11 6.22
CA VAL A 142 -1.57 12.48 5.73
C VAL A 142 -0.45 13.43 6.16
N ALA A 143 -0.13 13.46 7.46
CA ALA A 143 0.91 14.34 7.99
C ALA A 143 2.29 14.03 7.40
N THR A 144 2.64 12.75 7.30
CA THR A 144 3.94 12.32 6.75
C THR A 144 4.09 12.75 5.29
N HIS A 145 3.11 12.44 4.44
CA HIS A 145 3.17 12.82 3.04
C HIS A 145 3.08 14.33 2.84
N ALA A 146 2.32 15.06 3.66
CA ALA A 146 2.30 16.53 3.62
C ALA A 146 3.66 17.14 3.97
N LEU A 147 4.35 16.61 4.99
CA LEU A 147 5.69 17.05 5.38
C LEU A 147 6.72 16.74 4.28
N ILE A 148 6.70 15.53 3.71
CA ILE A 148 7.57 15.16 2.59
C ILE A 148 7.32 16.08 1.39
N ALA A 149 6.05 16.39 1.10
CA ALA A 149 5.69 17.31 0.04
C ALA A 149 6.29 18.70 0.27
N ALA A 150 6.11 19.26 1.48
CA ALA A 150 6.64 20.57 1.85
C ALA A 150 8.17 20.63 1.75
N VAL A 151 8.88 19.61 2.26
CA VAL A 151 10.35 19.55 2.19
C VAL A 151 10.82 19.48 0.75
N ASN A 152 10.19 18.67 -0.11
CA ASN A 152 10.60 18.57 -1.51
C ASN A 152 10.30 19.85 -2.30
N ILE A 153 9.13 20.49 -2.09
CA ILE A 153 8.81 21.78 -2.74
C ILE A 153 9.81 22.86 -2.30
N TYR A 154 10.17 22.88 -1.02
CA TYR A 154 11.21 23.79 -0.52
C TYR A 154 12.57 23.50 -1.16
N SER A 155 13.02 22.24 -1.19
CA SER A 155 14.27 21.85 -1.85
C SER A 155 14.29 22.22 -3.34
N ALA A 156 13.17 22.09 -4.05
CA ALA A 156 13.04 22.54 -5.43
C ALA A 156 13.28 24.06 -5.55
N SER A 157 12.70 24.86 -4.65
CA SER A 157 12.86 26.32 -4.67
C SER A 157 14.30 26.78 -4.46
N GLN A 158 15.13 25.96 -3.82
CA GLN A 158 16.54 26.26 -3.53
C GLN A 158 17.53 25.58 -4.49
N SER A 159 17.05 24.75 -5.42
CA SER A 159 17.93 23.97 -6.30
C SER A 159 18.34 24.77 -7.54
N GLU A 160 19.65 24.97 -7.68
CA GLU A 160 20.24 25.66 -8.84
C GLU A 160 20.24 24.76 -10.09
N ASP A 161 20.40 23.45 -9.92
CA ASP A 161 20.35 22.44 -10.98
C ASP A 161 18.90 22.22 -11.47
N GLU A 162 18.66 22.39 -12.77
CA GLU A 162 17.31 22.26 -13.36
C GLU A 162 16.76 20.83 -13.28
N ASP A 163 17.60 19.81 -13.41
CA ASP A 163 17.18 18.41 -13.35
C ASP A 163 16.77 18.05 -11.92
N MET A 164 17.56 18.50 -10.93
CA MET A 164 17.24 18.31 -9.51
C MET A 164 15.99 19.07 -9.08
N ARG A 165 15.81 20.29 -9.60
CA ARG A 165 14.60 21.09 -9.36
C ARG A 165 13.35 20.40 -9.89
N GLY A 166 13.41 19.86 -11.11
CA GLY A 166 12.32 19.07 -11.70
C GLY A 166 11.97 17.84 -10.86
N LEU A 167 12.99 17.10 -10.40
CA LEU A 167 12.82 15.93 -9.53
C LEU A 167 12.12 16.29 -8.21
N PHE A 168 12.59 17.34 -7.53
CA PHE A 168 12.01 17.76 -6.26
C PHE A 168 10.56 18.25 -6.41
N TYR A 169 10.22 18.99 -7.47
CA TYR A 169 8.82 19.37 -7.71
C TYR A 169 7.93 18.15 -7.97
N PHE A 170 8.42 17.17 -8.73
CA PHE A 170 7.68 15.93 -8.97
C PHE A 170 7.42 15.17 -7.67
N LEU A 171 8.45 14.96 -6.85
CA LEU A 171 8.33 14.29 -5.55
C LEU A 171 7.40 15.05 -4.60
N GLY A 172 7.50 16.38 -4.59
CA GLY A 172 6.62 17.27 -3.84
C GLY A 172 5.16 17.11 -4.22
N GLY A 173 4.85 17.20 -5.52
CA GLY A 173 3.50 17.02 -6.05
C GLY A 173 2.93 15.63 -5.79
N ALA A 174 3.70 14.57 -6.02
CA ALA A 174 3.27 13.19 -5.79
C ALA A 174 2.88 12.96 -4.32
N ASN A 175 3.68 13.45 -3.38
CA ASN A 175 3.39 13.34 -1.95
C ASN A 175 2.19 14.21 -1.53
N ALA A 176 2.01 15.40 -2.13
CA ALA A 176 0.83 16.22 -1.86
C ALA A 176 -0.46 15.50 -2.29
N VAL A 177 -0.47 14.86 -3.46
CA VAL A 177 -1.61 14.04 -3.94
C VAL A 177 -1.87 12.87 -3.00
N LEU A 178 -0.82 12.18 -2.52
CA LEU A 178 -0.98 11.09 -1.54
C LEU A 178 -1.57 11.60 -0.21
N ALA A 179 -1.11 12.74 0.29
CA ALA A 179 -1.64 13.33 1.52
C ALA A 179 -3.14 13.67 1.37
N ILE A 180 -3.54 14.26 0.24
CA ILE A 180 -4.96 14.53 -0.07
C ILE A 180 -5.74 13.23 -0.19
N SER A 181 -5.20 12.23 -0.89
CA SER A 181 -5.87 10.94 -1.08
C SER A 181 -6.12 10.20 0.23
N TYR A 182 -5.24 10.32 1.22
CA TYR A 182 -5.46 9.72 2.54
C TYR A 182 -6.32 10.58 3.47
N SER A 183 -6.67 11.82 3.10
CA SER A 183 -7.50 12.68 3.95
C SER A 183 -9.00 12.37 3.86
N PHE A 184 -9.42 11.62 2.85
CA PHE A 184 -10.77 11.13 2.63
C PHE A 184 -10.80 9.62 2.79
#